data_AF-A0A7L8AF92-F1
#
_entry.id   AF-A0A7L8AF92-F1
#
_cell.length_a   1.000
_cell.length_b   1.000
_cell.length_c   1.000
_cell.angle_alpha   90.00
_cell.angle_beta   90.00
_cell.angle_gamma   90.00
#
_symmetry.space_group_name_H-M   'P 1'
#
loop_
_entity.id
_entity.type
_entity.pdbx_description
1 polymer ?
#
loop_
_entity_poly.entity_id
_entity_poly.type
_entity_poly.pdbx_seq_one_letter_code
_entity_poly.pdbx_strand_id
1 'polypeptide(L)'
;MGIVKEIQLDINKAMSICIRNGVKVYPVPVGRMFAIEVDKGAGVFKRYETLVSSKEVAASQRKTYIAWAKQILKQKEDANNTKT
;
A
#
# COMPACT_ATOMS: atom_id res chain seq x y z
N MET A 1 2.94 20.69 -19.18
CA MET A 1 2.29 20.15 -17.97
C MET A 1 1.60 18.86 -18.35
N GLY A 2 2.21 17.71 -18.06
CA GLY A 2 1.62 16.40 -18.38
C GLY A 2 0.40 16.16 -17.51
N ILE A 3 -0.72 15.77 -18.14
CA ILE A 3 -1.93 15.34 -17.45
C ILE A 3 -1.57 14.07 -16.68
N VAL A 4 -1.34 14.18 -15.37
CA VAL A 4 -1.22 13.02 -14.49
C VAL A 4 -2.61 12.38 -14.48
N LYS A 5 -2.87 11.44 -15.39
CA LYS A 5 -4.07 10.61 -15.34
C LYS A 5 -4.03 9.93 -13.99
N GLU A 6 -4.89 10.36 -13.07
CA GLU A 6 -4.99 9.72 -11.78
C GLU A 6 -5.41 8.28 -12.04
N ILE A 7 -4.45 7.35 -11.92
CA ILE A 7 -4.74 5.93 -12.10
C ILE A 7 -5.71 5.57 -10.98
N GLN A 8 -7.00 5.49 -11.33
CA GLN A 8 -8.02 4.86 -10.50
C GLN A 8 -7.67 3.39 -10.42
N LEU A 9 -6.96 3.04 -9.35
CA LEU A 9 -6.53 1.69 -9.10
C LEU A 9 -7.58 0.99 -8.24
N ASP A 10 -8.22 -0.02 -8.83
CA ASP A 10 -9.09 -0.91 -8.08
C ASP A 10 -8.32 -1.64 -6.98
N ILE A 11 -8.98 -1.95 -5.87
CA ILE A 11 -8.35 -2.60 -4.71
C ILE A 11 -7.81 -3.99 -5.05
N ASN A 12 -8.49 -4.78 -5.88
CA ASN A 12 -8.00 -6.12 -6.25
C ASN A 12 -6.70 -6.00 -7.07
N LYS A 13 -6.66 -5.02 -7.97
CA LYS A 13 -5.45 -4.71 -8.75
C LYS A 13 -4.32 -4.20 -7.85
N ALA A 14 -4.62 -3.32 -6.90
CA ALA A 14 -3.65 -2.81 -5.94
C ALA A 14 -3.06 -3.93 -5.07
N MET A 15 -3.90 -4.82 -4.54
CA MET A 15 -3.46 -5.97 -3.77
C MET A 15 -2.59 -6.92 -4.60
N SER A 16 -3.02 -7.24 -5.82
CA SER A 16 -2.25 -8.10 -6.74
C SER A 16 -0.86 -7.52 -7.02
N ILE A 17 -0.76 -6.21 -7.27
CA ILE A 17 0.52 -5.51 -7.43
C ILE A 17 1.36 -5.62 -6.15
N CYS A 18 0.80 -5.29 -5.00
CA CYS A 18 1.55 -5.33 -3.74
C CYS A 18 2.09 -6.74 -3.44
N ILE A 19 1.25 -7.76 -3.50
CA ILE A 19 1.61 -9.14 -3.19
C ILE A 19 2.72 -9.66 -4.12
N ARG A 20 2.63 -9.38 -5.42
CA ARG A 20 3.67 -9.77 -6.39
C ARG A 20 5.03 -9.11 -6.15
N ASN A 21 5.06 -8.00 -5.40
CA ASN A 21 6.29 -7.30 -5.02
C ASN A 21 6.61 -7.50 -3.53
N GLY A 22 6.04 -8.53 -2.89
CA GLY A 22 6.34 -8.88 -1.50
C GLY A 22 5.69 -7.98 -0.44
N VAL A 23 4.78 -7.07 -0.83
CA VAL A 23 4.12 -6.14 0.08
C VAL A 23 2.78 -6.70 0.56
N LYS A 24 2.60 -6.80 1.88
CA LYS A 24 1.35 -7.22 2.53
C LYS A 24 0.92 -6.19 3.57
N VAL A 25 -0.37 -5.90 3.63
CA VAL A 25 -0.97 -4.95 4.58
C VAL A 25 -1.96 -5.69 5.47
N TYR A 26 -1.81 -5.58 6.78
CA TYR A 26 -2.68 -6.21 7.76
C TYR A 26 -2.95 -5.29 8.94
N PRO A 27 -4.11 -5.45 9.60
CA PRO A 27 -4.42 -4.74 10.82
C PRO A 27 -3.81 -5.47 12.02
N VAL A 28 -3.23 -4.72 12.94
CA VAL A 28 -2.68 -5.25 14.19
C VAL A 28 -3.50 -4.69 15.35
N PRO A 29 -4.10 -5.54 16.21
CA PRO A 29 -4.86 -5.06 17.35
C PRO A 29 -3.94 -4.35 18.36
N VAL A 30 -4.36 -3.16 18.80
CA VAL A 30 -3.71 -2.36 19.85
C VAL A 30 -4.80 -1.96 20.84
N GLY A 31 -4.99 -2.80 21.87
CA GLY A 31 -6.10 -2.67 22.80
C GLY A 31 -7.45 -2.84 22.09
N ARG A 32 -8.30 -1.79 22.13
CA ARG A 32 -9.61 -1.76 21.45
C ARG A 32 -9.56 -1.20 20.02
N MET A 33 -8.40 -0.73 19.59
CA MET A 33 -8.17 -0.11 18.29
C MET A 33 -7.25 -0.99 17.42
N PHE A 34 -7.00 -0.58 16.19
CA PHE A 34 -6.15 -1.28 15.24
C PHE A 34 -5.10 -0.33 14.67
N ALA A 35 -3.85 -0.76 14.63
CA ALA A 35 -2.82 -0.13 13.80
C ALA A 35 -2.77 -0.81 12.42
N ILE A 36 -2.36 -0.08 11.39
CA ILE A 36 -2.07 -0.68 10.08
C ILE A 36 -0.58 -1.00 10.01
N GLU A 37 -0.26 -2.24 9.68
CA GLU A 37 1.12 -2.69 9.48
C GLU A 37 1.33 -3.17 8.05
N VAL A 38 2.51 -2.84 7.52
CA VAL A 38 2.93 -3.21 6.18
C VAL A 38 4.21 -4.02 6.26
N ASP A 39 4.12 -5.27 5.86
CA ASP A 39 5.28 -6.13 5.58
C ASP A 39 5.75 -5.83 4.16
N LYS A 40 7.02 -5.46 4.00
CA LYS A 40 7.65 -5.18 2.70
C LYS A 40 8.47 -6.35 2.17
N GLY A 41 8.31 -7.53 2.75
CA GLY A 41 9.16 -8.68 2.49
C GLY A 41 10.39 -8.68 3.38
N ALA A 42 11.02 -9.86 3.48
CA ALA A 42 12.23 -10.10 4.29
C ALA A 42 12.09 -9.74 5.79
N GLY A 43 10.87 -9.71 6.34
CA GLY A 43 10.62 -9.40 7.75
C GLY A 43 10.73 -7.90 8.08
N VAL A 44 10.72 -7.02 7.08
CA VAL A 44 10.74 -5.57 7.30
C VAL A 44 9.31 -5.05 7.44
N PHE A 45 8.91 -4.84 8.69
CA PHE A 45 7.59 -4.34 9.05
C PHE A 45 7.60 -2.83 9.24
N LYS A 46 6.64 -2.14 8.63
CA LYS A 46 6.33 -0.74 8.90
C LYS A 46 4.94 -0.65 9.53
N ARG A 47 4.88 -0.39 10.83
CA ARG A 47 3.63 -0.05 11.53
C ARG A 47 3.37 1.45 11.43
N TYR A 48 2.15 1.82 11.05
CA TYR A 48 1.70 3.20 11.13
C TYR A 48 1.14 3.48 12.53
N GLU A 49 1.52 4.62 13.11
CA GLU A 49 1.12 5.02 14.47
C GLU A 49 -0.38 5.37 14.59
N THR A 50 -1.01 5.75 13.47
CA THR A 50 -2.43 6.07 13.44
C THR A 50 -3.27 4.84 13.77
N LEU A 51 -4.00 4.94 14.88
CA LEU A 51 -4.94 3.93 15.32
C LEU A 51 -6.31 4.19 14.67
N VAL A 52 -6.95 3.12 14.21
CA VAL A 52 -8.26 3.15 13.57
C VAL A 52 -9.22 2.23 14.31
N SER A 53 -10.50 2.58 14.30
CA SER A 53 -11.53 1.71 14.87
C SER A 53 -11.76 0.48 13.98
N SER A 54 -12.40 -0.57 14.51
CA SER A 54 -12.75 -1.78 13.75
C SER A 54 -13.54 -1.48 12.47
N LYS A 55 -14.39 -0.45 12.47
CA LYS A 55 -15.19 -0.02 11.31
C LYS A 55 -14.35 0.61 10.21
N GLU A 56 -13.18 1.14 10.54
CA GLU A 56 -12.30 1.87 9.63
C GLU A 56 -11.14 1.02 9.10
N VAL A 57 -10.93 -0.18 9.65
CA VAL A 57 -9.86 -1.11 9.26
C VAL A 57 -9.87 -1.37 7.75
N ALA A 58 -11.02 -1.77 7.19
CA ALA A 58 -11.13 -2.12 5.78
C ALA A 58 -10.80 -0.92 4.86
N ALA A 59 -11.31 0.27 5.20
CA ALA A 59 -11.04 1.49 4.46
C ALA A 59 -9.56 1.89 4.54
N SER A 60 -8.93 1.71 5.71
CA SER A 60 -7.54 2.06 5.97
C SER A 60 -6.59 1.09 5.25
N GLN A 61 -6.87 -0.21 5.27
CA GLN A 61 -6.15 -1.20 4.48
C GLN A 61 -6.27 -0.90 2.98
N ARG A 62 -7.48 -0.61 2.48
CA ARG A 62 -7.70 -0.24 1.07
C ARG A 62 -6.85 0.94 0.64
N LYS A 63 -6.88 2.04 1.41
CA LYS A 63 -6.06 3.23 1.15
C LYS A 63 -4.57 2.89 1.12
N THR A 64 -4.11 2.06 2.06
CA THR A 64 -2.72 1.65 2.19
C THR A 64 -2.25 0.82 0.99
N TYR A 65 -3.03 -0.18 0.57
CA TYR A 65 -2.72 -0.98 -0.63
C TYR A 65 -2.65 -0.11 -1.89
N ILE A 66 -3.60 0.81 -2.08
CA ILE A 66 -3.61 1.70 -3.23
C ILE A 66 -2.37 2.60 -3.24
N ALA A 67 -2.00 3.18 -2.09
CA ALA A 67 -0.83 4.03 -1.97
C ALA A 67 0.47 3.26 -2.30
N TRP A 68 0.63 2.05 -1.75
CA TRP A 68 1.78 1.19 -2.03
C TRP A 68 1.86 0.75 -3.49
N ALA A 69 0.73 0.35 -4.07
CA ALA A 69 0.71 -0.04 -5.47
C ALA A 69 1.06 1.13 -6.40
N LYS A 70 0.57 2.35 -6.13
CA LYS A 70 0.95 3.56 -6.87
C LYS A 70 2.46 3.83 -6.74
N GLN A 71 3.03 3.68 -5.55
CA GLN A 71 4.47 3.85 -5.32
C GLN A 71 5.31 2.82 -6.11
N ILE A 72 4.90 1.55 -6.09
CA ILE A 72 5.57 0.48 -6.84
C ILE A 72 5.53 0.74 -8.36
N LEU A 73 4.38 1.16 -8.88
CA LEU A 73 4.25 1.47 -10.31
C LEU A 73 5.17 2.63 -10.70
N LYS A 74 5.19 3.71 -9.91
CA LYS A 74 6.08 4.84 -10.13
C LYS A 74 7.55 4.43 -10.12
N GLN A 75 7.97 3.61 -9.14
CA GLN A 75 9.34 3.09 -9.08
C GLN A 75 9.73 2.27 -10.32
N LYS A 76 8.79 1.52 -10.90
CA LYS A 76 9.02 0.76 -12.15
C LYS A 76 9.11 1.66 -13.37
N GLU A 77 8.30 2.72 -13.43
CA GLU A 77 8.37 3.73 -14.50
C GLU A 77 9.71 4.49 -14.46
N ASP A 78 10.11 4.96 -13.27
CA ASP A 78 11.38 5.67 -13.08
C ASP A 78 12.60 4.78 -13.42
N ALA A 79 12.56 3.49 -13.04
CA ALA A 79 13.61 2.51 -13.35
C ALA A 79 13.71 2.16 -14.84
N ASN A 80 12.59 2.24 -15.59
CA ASN A 80 12.61 2.05 -17.04
C ASN A 80 13.14 3.29 -17.77
N ASN A 81 12.80 4.49 -17.29
CA ASN A 81 13.21 5.74 -17.93
C ASN A 81 14.70 6.04 -17.78
N THR A 82 15.34 5.54 -16.72
CA THR A 82 16.79 5.69 -16.46
C THR A 82 17.68 4.71 -17.24
N LYS A 83 17.09 3.77 -18.00
CA LYS A 83 17.82 2.81 -18.85
C LYS A 83 17.84 3.19 -20.34
N THR A 84 17.29 4.36 -20.68
CA THR A 84 17.34 4.99 -22.01
C THR A 84 18.27 6.19 -21.98
#